data_AF-A0A662F3G1-F1
#
_entry.id   AF-A0A662F3G1-F1
#
_cell.length_a   1.000
_cell.length_b   1.000
_cell.length_c   1.000
_cell.angle_alpha   90.00
_cell.angle_beta   90.00
_cell.angle_gamma   90.00
#
_symmetry.space_group_name_H-M   'P 1'
#
loop_
_entity.id
_entity.type
_entity.pdbx_description
1 polymer ?
#
loop_
_entity_poly.entity_id
_entity_poly.type
_entity_poly.pdbx_seq_one_letter_code
_entity_poly.pdbx_strand_id
1 'polypeptide(L)' 'KHDFVKLAVVCNAKRCSPCGACRQVIYEHAPDIEILMGNPNGEFTRTTIQALLPQAFESGDLVPE' A
#
# COMPACT_ATOMS: atom_id res chain seq x y z
N LYS A 1 -10.81 14.08 -6.84
CA LYS A 1 -10.28 12.70 -6.74
C LYS A 1 -8.90 12.73 -7.39
N HIS A 2 -7.86 12.32 -6.68
CA HIS A 2 -6.51 12.25 -7.26
C HIS A 2 -6.31 10.85 -7.84
N ASP A 3 -5.88 10.75 -9.09
CA ASP A 3 -5.61 9.48 -9.75
C ASP A 3 -4.17 9.04 -9.43
N PHE A 4 -3.96 8.55 -8.21
CA PHE A 4 -2.67 7.99 -7.82
C PHE A 4 -2.43 6.66 -8.52
N VAL A 5 -1.42 6.62 -9.39
CA VAL A 5 -1.08 5.41 -10.17
C VAL A 5 -0.01 4.55 -9.49
N LYS A 6 0.92 5.14 -8.73
CA LYS A 6 2.04 4.45 -8.07
C LYS A 6 2.50 5.17 -6.79
N LEU A 7 3.02 4.41 -5.82
CA LEU A 7 3.67 4.93 -4.61
C LEU A 7 4.98 4.17 -4.34
N ALA A 8 6.07 4.90 -4.05
CA ALA A 8 7.35 4.31 -3.67
C ALA A 8 7.58 4.43 -2.15
N VAL A 9 8.04 3.34 -1.54
CA VAL A 9 8.45 3.27 -0.13
C VAL A 9 9.90 2.82 -0.09
N VAL A 10 10.78 3.67 0.48
CA VAL A 10 12.22 3.44 0.51
C VAL A 10 12.74 3.63 1.92
N CYS A 11 13.56 2.71 2.38
CA CYS A 11 14.32 2.83 3.63
C CYS A 11 15.64 2.08 3.53
N ASN A 12 16.56 2.35 4.45
CA ASN A 12 17.87 1.69 4.51
C ASN A 12 17.76 0.25 5.04
N ALA A 13 17.02 -0.60 4.32
CA ALA A 13 16.78 -2.01 4.64
C ALA A 13 16.59 -2.81 3.35
N LYS A 14 16.72 -4.14 3.43
CA LYS A 14 16.61 -5.04 2.27
C LYS A 14 15.20 -5.06 1.64
N ARG A 15 14.14 -4.78 2.42
CA ARG A 15 12.76 -4.69 1.93
C ARG A 15 12.00 -3.65 2.74
N CYS A 16 11.61 -2.55 2.10
CA CYS A 16 10.84 -1.50 2.73
C CYS A 16 9.35 -1.63 2.40
N SER A 17 8.58 -2.26 3.28
CA SER A 17 7.13 -2.43 3.09
C SER A 17 6.35 -1.42 3.92
N PRO A 18 5.24 -0.83 3.41
CA PRO A 18 4.38 0.01 4.23
C PRO A 18 3.81 -0.77 5.42
N CYS A 19 3.67 -0.12 6.58
CA CYS A 19 3.06 -0.73 7.76
C CYS A 19 1.54 -0.93 7.55
N GLY A 20 0.88 -1.69 8.44
CA GLY A 20 -0.55 -2.01 8.32
C GLY A 20 -1.45 -0.77 8.20
N ALA A 21 -1.24 0.24 9.05
CA ALA A 21 -2.02 1.47 9.02
C ALA A 21 -1.86 2.24 7.70
N CYS A 22 -0.63 2.34 7.18
CA CYS A 22 -0.40 2.97 5.88
C CYS A 22 -1.13 2.20 4.77
N ARG A 23 -1.11 0.86 4.81
CA ARG A 23 -1.77 0.05 3.77
C ARG A 23 -3.28 0.33 3.73
N GLN A 24 -3.93 0.44 4.87
CA GLN A 24 -5.36 0.74 4.96
C GLN A 24 -5.68 2.11 4.35
N VAL A 25 -4.96 3.16 4.75
CA VAL A 25 -5.16 4.53 4.21
C VAL A 25 -4.89 4.57 2.70
N ILE A 26 -3.85 3.88 2.23
CA ILE A 26 -3.55 3.80 0.79
C ILE A 26 -4.69 3.10 0.05
N TYR A 27 -5.22 1.99 0.58
CA TYR A 27 -6.31 1.25 -0.03
C TYR A 27 -7.58 2.11 -0.15
N GLU A 28 -7.95 2.84 0.90
CA GLU A 28 -9.12 3.72 0.93
C GLU A 28 -9.08 4.84 -0.11
N HIS A 29 -7.88 5.31 -0.46
CA HIS A 29 -7.70 6.43 -1.39
C HIS A 29 -7.26 6.01 -2.80
N ALA A 30 -6.66 4.84 -2.96
CA ALA A 30 -6.13 4.35 -4.23
C ALA A 30 -6.07 2.81 -4.26
N PRO A 31 -7.22 2.12 -4.37
CA PRO A 31 -7.30 0.66 -4.24
C PRO A 31 -6.54 -0.11 -5.32
N ASP A 32 -6.27 0.51 -6.47
CA ASP A 32 -5.57 -0.10 -7.61
C ASP A 32 -4.08 0.33 -7.73
N ILE A 33 -3.54 1.01 -6.71
CA ILE A 33 -2.19 1.58 -6.78
C ILE A 33 -1.08 0.51 -6.79
N GLU A 34 -0.07 0.71 -7.62
CA GLU A 34 1.17 -0.07 -7.58
C GLU A 34 2.10 0.45 -6.47
N ILE A 35 2.63 -0.45 -5.65
CA ILE A 35 3.60 -0.15 -4.59
C ILE A 35 4.99 -0.60 -5.02
N LEU A 36 5.93 0.33 -5.02
CA LEU A 36 7.35 0.10 -5.26
C LEU A 36 8.08 0.07 -3.91
N MET A 37 8.57 -1.10 -3.50
CA MET A 37 9.31 -1.27 -2.25
C MET A 37 10.81 -1.31 -2.57
N GLY A 38 11.52 -0.22 -2.28
CA GLY A 38 12.90 -0.01 -2.70
C GLY A 38 13.91 0.15 -1.57
N ASN A 39 15.19 0.21 -1.96
CA ASN A 39 16.33 0.51 -1.09
C ASN A 39 17.21 1.64 -1.70
N PRO A 40 18.19 2.19 -0.95
CA PRO A 40 19.07 3.25 -1.45
C PRO A 40 19.99 2.85 -2.61
N ASN A 41 20.16 1.54 -2.89
CA ASN A 41 20.97 1.04 -4.01
C ASN A 41 20.19 1.07 -5.34
N GLY A 42 18.94 1.52 -5.34
CA GLY A 42 18.08 1.58 -6.51
C GLY A 42 17.40 0.25 -6.84
N GLU A 43 17.58 -0.80 -6.03
CA GLU A 43 16.87 -2.06 -6.17
C GLU A 43 15.46 -1.92 -5.58
N PHE A 44 14.46 -2.50 -6.23
CA PHE A 44 13.09 -2.51 -5.73
C PHE A 44 12.31 -3.72 -6.21
N THR A 45 11.22 -4.01 -5.50
CA THR A 45 10.19 -4.96 -5.91
C THR A 45 8.87 -4.24 -6.14
N ARG A 46 8.07 -4.71 -7.09
CA ARG A 46 6.73 -4.19 -7.38
C ARG A 46 5.66 -5.10 -6.78
N THR A 47 4.57 -4.51 -6.32
CA THR A 47 3.36 -5.21 -5.87
C THR A 47 2.16 -4.25 -5.97
N THR A 48 0.97 -4.69 -5.61
CA THR A 48 -0.22 -3.83 -5.52
C THR A 48 -0.64 -3.65 -4.07
N ILE A 49 -1.42 -2.60 -3.78
CA ILE A 49 -1.95 -2.44 -2.42
C ILE A 49 -2.85 -3.62 -2.02
N GLN A 50 -3.66 -4.15 -2.94
CA GLN A 50 -4.52 -5.31 -2.73
C GLN A 50 -3.73 -6.58 -2.35
N ALA A 51 -2.55 -6.77 -2.93
CA ALA A 51 -1.67 -7.89 -2.58
C ALA A 51 -1.03 -7.73 -1.19
N LEU A 52 -0.81 -6.48 -0.74
CA LEU A 52 -0.26 -6.19 0.58
C LEU A 52 -1.31 -6.17 1.69
N LEU A 53 -2.57 -5.93 1.36
CA LEU A 53 -3.69 -5.91 2.29
C LEU A 53 -4.84 -6.75 1.71
N PRO A 54 -4.70 -8.09 1.70
CA PRO A 54 -5.78 -8.95 1.26
C PRO A 54 -6.95 -8.81 2.23
N GLN A 55 -8.18 -8.75 1.69
CA GLN A 55 -9.41 -8.56 2.48
C GLN A 55 -9.33 -7.29 3.33
N ALA A 56 -8.97 -6.18 2.68
CA ALA A 56 -8.95 -4.87 3.31
C ALA A 56 -10.30 -4.57 3.95
N PHE A 57 -10.26 -3.92 5.12
CA PHE A 57 -11.47 -3.50 5.80
C PHE A 57 -12.15 -2.38 5.01
N GLU A 58 -13.46 -2.47 4.84
CA GLU A 58 -14.26 -1.51 4.10
C GLU A 58 -15.43 -1.01 4.95
N SER A 59 -16.06 0.10 4.52
CA SER A 59 -17.22 0.65 5.24
C SER A 59 -18.38 -0.34 5.38
N GLY A 60 -18.47 -1.35 4.50
CA GLY A 60 -19.48 -2.41 4.57
C GLY A 60 -19.25 -3.42 5.71
N ASP A 61 -18.04 -3.47 6.27
CA ASP A 61 -17.71 -4.37 7.40
C ASP A 61 -18.15 -3.80 8.75
N LEU A 62 -18.55 -2.53 8.80
CA LEU A 62 -19.08 -1.90 9.99
C LEU A 62 -20.46 -2.47 10.31
N VAL A 63 -20.60 -3.07 11.49
CA VAL A 63 -21.91 -3.48 12.03
C VAL A 63 -22.57 -2.26 12.67
N PRO A 64 -23.85 -1.95 12.36
CA PRO A 64 -24.57 -0.92 13.10
C PRO A 64 -24.73 -1.31 14.58
N GLU A 65 -24.75 -0.31 15.47
CA GLU A 65 -25.05 -0.48 16.91
C GLU A 65 -26.48 -1.00 17.17
#